data_AF-A0A847SZJ9-F1
#
_entry.id   AF-A0A847SZJ9-F1
#
_cell.length_a   1.000
_cell.length_b   1.000
_cell.length_c   1.000
_cell.angle_alpha   90.00
_cell.angle_beta   90.00
_cell.angle_gamma   90.00
#
_symmetry.space_group_name_H-M   'P 1'
#
loop_
_entity.id
_entity.type
_entity.pdbx_description
1 polymer ?
#
loop_
_entity_poly.entity_id
_entity_poly.type
_entity_poly.pdbx_seq_one_letter_code
_entity_poly.pdbx_strand_id
1 'polypeptide(L)'
;MGKARSVTDLIEDLADDRKRGPAMVMLSRMGPAVIPYLIGVLGDEQRRSYAGAVLTDIGEPAIPALVEAFDESKGGAYARAALARIQRPDLIIPLLIRALGDKARQAHACGMLIDYGMPTLGPYLPQLTEVLGDKDKQVYASTALVAVGAAATPYLLKAVSDERKRFWAAFTLNKIDPLTYTNQWLEQMVSESPDQVQGAAPPSRPARYCPYCGAPMRADHTFCGSCGKKVERIASQKTSTTSPPSKNESDMRTSELTLDPAANQPSHRADVPNEYVVGGFTSSDMARPGSLGYAIYITNRRIIGVKKPGLFAKAVGATVAGTVMGAVLGLGTKWTVRNSLGRDLTSEENRALLAELERSKDIELMNQDVTLIQLKRKFFTNPGQIAFFLRGTQQTDITISLANDEVVDDLRKLFTEHFSRVLKVVN
;
A
#
# COMPACT_ATOMS: atom_id res chain seq x y z
N MET A 1 28.15 26.34 54.84
CA MET A 1 28.84 25.47 53.86
C MET A 1 27.86 24.38 53.45
N GLY A 2 27.25 24.48 52.26
CA GLY A 2 26.29 23.48 51.78
C GLY A 2 27.02 22.19 51.39
N LYS A 3 26.56 21.05 51.92
CA LYS A 3 27.07 19.72 51.55
C LYS A 3 27.01 19.59 50.03
N ALA A 4 28.11 19.18 49.40
CA ALA A 4 28.11 18.84 47.97
C ALA A 4 27.03 17.78 47.75
N ARG A 5 25.97 18.14 47.01
CA ARG A 5 24.86 17.22 46.74
C ARG A 5 25.37 16.08 45.88
N SER A 6 25.05 14.85 46.26
CA SER A 6 25.41 13.68 45.48
C SER A 6 24.54 13.60 44.21
N VAL A 7 25.00 12.90 43.17
CA VAL A 7 24.19 12.63 41.96
C VAL A 7 22.88 11.93 42.33
N THR A 8 22.93 11.03 43.31
CA THR A 8 21.76 10.31 43.82
C THR A 8 20.76 11.25 44.49
N ASP A 9 21.24 12.20 45.30
CA ASP A 9 20.37 13.20 45.96
C ASP A 9 19.63 14.05 44.92
N LEU A 10 20.32 14.43 43.84
CA LEU A 10 19.73 15.18 42.73
C LEU A 10 18.71 14.36 41.94
N ILE A 11 18.94 13.06 41.78
CA ILE A 11 17.99 12.14 41.16
C ILE A 11 16.73 11.96 42.02
N GLU A 12 16.90 11.88 43.34
CA GLU A 12 15.75 11.83 44.26
C GLU A 12 14.90 13.10 44.16
N ASP A 13 15.55 14.27 44.09
CA ASP A 13 14.92 15.58 43.92
C ASP A 13 14.11 15.70 42.60
N LEU A 14 14.33 14.83 41.60
CA LEU A 14 13.50 14.81 40.38
C LEU A 14 12.04 14.42 40.63
N ALA A 15 11.76 13.71 41.73
CA ALA A 15 10.39 13.37 42.09
C ALA A 15 9.63 14.57 42.71
N ASP A 16 10.34 15.52 43.31
CA ASP A 16 9.77 16.67 44.03
C ASP A 16 9.58 17.87 43.10
N ASP A 17 8.35 18.29 42.86
CA ASP A 17 8.00 19.41 41.98
C ASP A 17 8.77 20.70 42.28
N ARG A 18 9.07 20.98 43.57
CA ARG A 18 9.75 22.22 43.97
C ARG A 18 11.25 22.18 43.73
N LYS A 19 11.84 20.98 43.70
CA LYS A 19 13.30 20.78 43.61
C LYS A 19 13.75 20.28 42.25
N ARG A 20 12.83 19.72 41.47
CA ARG A 20 13.09 19.12 40.16
C ARG A 20 13.77 20.06 39.18
N GLY A 21 13.28 21.28 39.03
CA GLY A 21 13.89 22.26 38.10
C GLY A 21 15.38 22.50 38.38
N PRO A 22 15.75 22.92 39.62
CA PRO A 22 17.14 23.05 40.03
C PRO A 22 17.97 21.76 39.86
N ALA A 23 17.38 20.61 40.20
CA ALA A 23 18.05 19.31 40.07
C ALA A 23 18.37 18.97 38.61
N MET A 24 17.43 19.15 37.69
CA MET A 24 17.65 18.95 36.25
C MET A 24 18.77 19.83 35.71
N VAL A 25 18.80 21.11 36.09
CA VAL A 25 19.86 22.05 35.66
C VAL A 25 21.22 21.62 36.19
N MET A 26 21.30 21.21 37.46
CA MET A 26 22.56 20.73 38.04
C MET A 26 23.04 19.45 37.36
N LEU A 27 22.16 18.46 37.18
CA LEU A 27 22.49 17.20 36.51
C LEU A 27 22.96 17.42 35.07
N SER A 28 22.31 18.32 34.33
CA SER A 28 22.71 18.67 32.96
C SER A 28 24.10 19.31 32.92
N ARG A 29 24.42 20.20 33.88
CA ARG A 29 25.76 20.82 34.00
C ARG A 29 26.86 19.84 34.39
N MET A 30 26.52 18.76 35.07
CA MET A 30 27.48 17.69 35.37
C MET A 30 27.84 16.86 34.13
N GLY A 31 27.02 16.93 33.07
CA GLY A 31 27.34 16.37 31.76
C GLY A 31 27.38 14.84 31.75
N PRO A 32 28.24 14.21 30.93
CA PRO A 32 28.18 12.76 30.68
C PRO A 32 28.35 11.86 31.91
N ALA A 33 28.95 12.35 32.99
CA ALA A 33 29.19 11.57 34.21
C ALA A 33 27.91 11.07 34.88
N VAL A 34 26.77 11.73 34.66
CA VAL A 34 25.48 11.34 35.27
C VAL A 34 24.68 10.34 34.43
N ILE A 35 25.11 10.04 33.19
CA ILE A 35 24.36 9.18 32.26
C ILE A 35 24.01 7.81 32.85
N PRO A 36 24.96 7.02 33.42
CA PRO A 36 24.63 5.68 33.92
C PRO A 36 23.55 5.69 35.01
N TYR A 37 23.57 6.73 35.85
CA TYR A 37 22.59 6.91 36.92
C TYR A 37 21.22 7.27 36.38
N LEU A 38 21.14 8.16 35.39
CA LEU A 38 19.88 8.58 34.78
C LEU A 38 19.25 7.46 33.95
N ILE A 39 20.05 6.63 33.29
CA ILE A 39 19.56 5.45 32.54
C ILE A 39 18.84 4.48 33.48
N GLY A 40 19.41 4.19 34.65
CA GLY A 40 18.77 3.31 35.65
C GLY A 40 17.42 3.82 36.17
N VAL A 41 17.13 5.11 36.01
CA VAL A 41 15.93 5.77 36.53
C VAL A 41 14.85 5.93 35.45
N LEU A 42 15.13 5.60 34.18
CA LEU A 42 14.13 5.67 33.10
C LEU A 42 12.94 4.71 33.33
N GLY A 43 13.10 3.66 34.14
CA GLY A 43 12.01 2.78 34.55
C GLY A 43 11.10 3.36 35.65
N ASP A 44 11.52 4.41 36.34
CA ASP A 44 10.80 4.98 37.49
C ASP A 44 9.69 5.95 37.04
N GLU A 45 8.45 5.66 37.42
CA GLU A 45 7.29 6.46 37.01
C GLU A 45 7.36 7.94 37.35
N GLN A 46 7.89 8.30 38.52
CA GLN A 46 7.91 9.69 38.97
C GLN A 46 9.04 10.50 38.31
N ARG A 47 10.07 9.81 37.83
CA ARG A 47 11.34 10.42 37.43
C ARG A 47 11.65 10.25 35.93
N ARG A 48 11.06 9.26 35.26
CA ARG A 48 11.41 8.84 33.88
C ARG A 48 11.36 9.96 32.84
N SER A 49 10.35 10.83 32.87
CA SER A 49 10.23 11.95 31.94
C SER A 49 11.36 12.98 32.12
N TYR A 50 11.74 13.24 33.37
CA TYR A 50 12.76 14.23 33.72
C TYR A 50 14.17 13.70 33.51
N ALA A 51 14.41 12.44 33.85
CA ALA A 51 15.65 11.76 33.51
C ALA A 51 15.88 11.76 31.99
N GLY A 52 14.85 11.45 31.20
CA GLY A 52 14.91 11.54 29.73
C GLY A 52 15.17 12.96 29.20
N ALA A 53 14.60 13.99 29.84
CA ALA A 53 14.85 15.38 29.49
C ALA A 53 16.30 15.79 29.76
N VAL A 54 16.85 15.44 30.94
CA VAL A 54 18.26 15.71 31.26
C VAL A 54 19.20 14.96 30.30
N LEU A 55 18.90 13.72 29.96
CA LEU A 55 19.68 12.96 28.97
C LEU A 55 19.63 13.61 27.57
N THR A 56 18.50 14.23 27.21
CA THR A 56 18.38 15.01 25.98
C THR A 56 19.25 16.27 26.03
N ASP A 57 19.27 16.97 27.17
CA ASP A 57 20.08 18.18 27.37
C ASP A 57 21.59 17.86 27.37
N ILE A 58 21.99 16.67 27.82
CA ILE A 58 23.37 16.17 27.70
C ILE A 58 23.74 15.91 26.24
N GLY A 59 22.79 15.45 25.41
CA GLY A 59 22.96 15.32 23.97
C GLY A 59 23.70 14.05 23.54
N GLU A 60 24.59 14.18 22.54
CA GLU A 60 25.30 13.07 21.89
C GLU A 60 25.94 12.03 22.81
N PRO A 61 26.59 12.41 23.92
CA PRO A 61 27.21 11.44 24.83
C PRO A 61 26.22 10.44 25.42
N ALA A 62 24.93 10.80 25.51
CA ALA A 62 23.88 9.92 26.00
C ALA A 62 23.44 8.84 24.99
N ILE A 63 23.74 9.02 23.69
CA ILE A 63 23.23 8.16 22.61
C ILE A 63 23.53 6.67 22.85
N PRO A 64 24.78 6.24 23.11
CA PRO A 64 25.07 4.81 23.27
C PRO A 64 24.30 4.19 24.44
N ALA A 65 24.27 4.89 25.58
CA ALA A 65 23.61 4.39 26.78
C ALA A 65 22.08 4.34 26.62
N LEU A 66 21.49 5.30 25.90
CA LEU A 66 20.07 5.30 25.57
C LEU A 66 19.69 4.16 24.61
N VAL A 67 20.54 3.81 23.64
CA VAL A 67 20.30 2.65 22.76
C VAL A 67 20.41 1.34 23.55
N GLU A 68 21.37 1.24 24.48
CA GLU A 68 21.50 0.06 25.34
C GLU A 68 20.29 -0.11 26.28
N ALA A 69 19.61 0.97 26.63
CA ALA A 69 18.43 1.00 27.49
C ALA A 69 17.10 0.67 26.78
N PHE A 70 17.14 0.14 25.56
CA PHE A 70 15.96 -0.31 24.79
C PHE A 70 15.35 -1.61 25.34
N ASP A 71 15.07 -1.67 26.64
CA ASP A 71 14.42 -2.82 27.23
C ASP A 71 12.89 -2.84 26.99
N GLU A 72 12.25 -3.99 27.23
CA GLU A 72 10.79 -4.14 27.19
C GLU A 72 10.07 -3.39 28.34
N SER A 73 10.82 -2.73 29.23
CA SER A 73 10.25 -1.99 30.33
C SER A 73 9.67 -0.65 29.85
N LYS A 74 8.92 0.03 30.71
CA LYS A 74 8.46 1.40 30.43
C LYS A 74 9.64 2.34 30.12
N GLY A 75 10.86 2.03 30.56
CA GLY A 75 12.08 2.80 30.30
C GLY A 75 12.48 2.89 28.83
N GLY A 76 12.32 1.81 28.05
CA GLY A 76 12.65 1.79 26.62
C GLY A 76 11.90 2.84 25.79
N ALA A 77 10.63 3.11 26.12
CA ALA A 77 9.85 4.15 25.45
C ALA A 77 10.39 5.57 25.68
N TYR A 78 10.87 5.86 26.89
CA TYR A 78 11.48 7.15 27.22
C TYR A 78 12.89 7.28 26.64
N ALA A 79 13.65 6.18 26.60
CA ALA A 79 14.94 6.15 25.92
C ALA A 79 14.79 6.50 24.43
N ARG A 80 13.81 5.90 23.75
CA ARG A 80 13.48 6.22 22.34
C ARG A 80 13.08 7.68 22.17
N ALA A 81 12.23 8.21 23.06
CA ALA A 81 11.80 9.61 23.01
C ALA A 81 12.97 10.59 23.19
N ALA A 82 13.91 10.29 24.10
CA ALA A 82 15.12 11.10 24.30
C ALA A 82 16.02 11.07 23.05
N LEU A 83 16.27 9.89 22.47
CA LEU A 83 17.06 9.77 21.24
C LEU A 83 16.45 10.53 20.06
N ALA A 84 15.13 10.48 19.90
CA ALA A 84 14.42 11.22 18.85
C ALA A 84 14.62 12.74 18.98
N ARG A 85 14.81 13.25 20.20
CA ARG A 85 15.05 14.68 20.46
C ARG A 85 16.50 15.09 20.25
N ILE A 86 17.46 14.18 20.40
CA ILE A 86 18.90 14.45 20.16
C ILE A 86 19.18 14.72 18.66
N GLN A 87 18.32 14.22 17.76
CA GLN A 87 18.38 14.51 16.31
C GLN A 87 19.75 14.26 15.65
N ARG A 88 20.45 13.20 16.07
CA ARG A 88 21.72 12.74 15.48
C ARG A 88 21.59 11.37 14.81
N PRO A 89 20.83 11.27 13.71
CA PRO A 89 20.59 10.01 13.01
C PRO A 89 21.89 9.35 12.55
N ASP A 90 22.92 10.16 12.28
CA ASP A 90 24.24 9.73 11.85
C ASP A 90 24.96 8.83 12.87
N LEU A 91 24.77 9.11 14.16
CA LEU A 91 25.31 8.33 15.26
C LEU A 91 24.33 7.25 15.73
N ILE A 92 23.03 7.52 15.65
CA ILE A 92 21.99 6.64 16.20
C ILE A 92 21.75 5.42 15.30
N ILE A 93 21.55 5.62 13.99
CA ILE A 93 21.16 4.56 13.06
C ILE A 93 22.15 3.38 13.06
N PRO A 94 23.48 3.58 13.01
CA PRO A 94 24.43 2.47 13.08
C PRO A 94 24.32 1.63 14.36
N LEU A 95 24.01 2.26 15.50
CA LEU A 95 23.81 1.58 16.77
C LEU A 95 22.49 0.80 16.78
N LEU A 96 21.42 1.36 16.21
CA LEU A 96 20.14 0.66 16.06
C LEU A 96 20.28 -0.57 15.16
N ILE A 97 21.01 -0.47 14.04
CA ILE A 97 21.28 -1.61 13.14
C ILE A 97 22.00 -2.73 13.89
N ARG A 98 22.93 -2.38 14.79
CA ARG A 98 23.61 -3.36 15.65
C ARG A 98 22.63 -4.00 16.65
N ALA A 99 21.77 -3.19 17.26
CA ALA A 99 20.79 -3.63 18.26
C ALA A 99 19.67 -4.52 17.70
N LEU A 100 19.50 -4.60 16.37
CA LEU A 100 18.55 -5.52 15.73
C LEU A 100 18.80 -7.00 16.05
N GLY A 101 20.02 -7.36 16.48
CA GLY A 101 20.37 -8.74 16.82
C GLY A 101 20.16 -9.07 18.31
N ASP A 102 19.80 -8.07 19.11
CA ASP A 102 19.57 -8.26 20.54
C ASP A 102 18.09 -8.48 20.80
N LYS A 103 17.74 -9.66 21.33
CA LYS A 103 16.34 -10.03 21.56
C LYS A 103 15.57 -9.06 22.45
N ALA A 104 16.22 -8.47 23.44
CA ALA A 104 15.57 -7.53 24.35
C ALA A 104 15.28 -6.18 23.69
N ARG A 105 16.02 -5.83 22.63
CA ARG A 105 16.07 -4.46 22.07
C ARG A 105 15.64 -4.34 20.62
N GLN A 106 15.65 -5.45 19.89
CA GLN A 106 15.40 -5.54 18.45
C GLN A 106 14.07 -4.89 18.02
N ALA A 107 13.01 -5.02 18.82
CA ALA A 107 11.70 -4.44 18.52
C ALA A 107 11.73 -2.90 18.59
N HIS A 108 12.31 -2.34 19.65
CA HIS A 108 12.47 -0.89 19.81
C HIS A 108 13.45 -0.31 18.78
N ALA A 109 14.55 -1.02 18.48
CA ALA A 109 15.50 -0.63 17.46
C ALA A 109 14.87 -0.60 16.07
N CYS A 110 14.10 -1.62 15.71
CA CYS A 110 13.35 -1.66 14.46
C CYS A 110 12.31 -0.54 14.37
N GLY A 111 11.51 -0.33 15.44
CA GLY A 111 10.51 0.74 15.47
C GLY A 111 11.12 2.11 15.25
N MET A 112 12.25 2.39 15.90
CA MET A 112 12.93 3.68 15.74
C MET A 112 13.57 3.84 14.34
N LEU A 113 14.08 2.77 13.73
CA LEU A 113 14.51 2.81 12.33
C LEU A 113 13.34 3.17 11.40
N ILE A 114 12.18 2.55 11.61
CA ILE A 114 10.96 2.86 10.84
C ILE A 114 10.54 4.33 11.02
N ASP A 115 10.61 4.84 12.25
CA ASP A 115 10.30 6.25 12.57
C ASP A 115 11.22 7.24 11.83
N TYR A 116 12.50 6.89 11.66
CA TYR A 116 13.43 7.74 10.88
C TYR A 116 13.06 7.80 9.40
N GLY A 117 12.65 6.67 8.82
CA GLY A 117 12.17 6.59 7.45
C GLY A 117 13.10 7.20 6.39
N MET A 118 12.54 7.54 5.24
CA MET A 118 13.23 8.29 4.18
C MET A 118 13.02 9.81 4.36
N PRO A 119 13.99 10.66 3.98
CA PRO A 119 15.26 10.34 3.32
C PRO A 119 16.39 9.89 4.27
N THR A 120 16.18 9.99 5.59
CA THR A 120 17.21 9.78 6.63
C THR A 120 17.90 8.42 6.57
N LEU A 121 17.15 7.34 6.29
CA LEU A 121 17.68 5.99 6.17
C LEU A 121 18.43 5.70 4.86
N GLY A 122 18.31 6.55 3.85
CA GLY A 122 18.88 6.32 2.50
C GLY A 122 20.35 5.90 2.51
N PRO A 123 21.25 6.63 3.20
CA PRO A 123 22.68 6.28 3.31
C PRO A 123 22.96 4.93 3.99
N TYR A 124 22.00 4.43 4.79
CA TYR A 124 22.14 3.21 5.60
C TYR A 124 21.51 1.97 4.95
N LEU A 125 20.83 2.11 3.81
CA LEU A 125 20.22 0.98 3.09
C LEU A 125 21.22 -0.12 2.69
N PRO A 126 22.45 0.18 2.24
CA PRO A 126 23.45 -0.87 2.02
C PRO A 126 23.74 -1.67 3.30
N GLN A 127 23.90 -0.97 4.43
CA GLN A 127 24.21 -1.59 5.72
C GLN A 127 23.04 -2.41 6.27
N LEU A 128 21.81 -1.90 6.17
CA LEU A 128 20.58 -2.61 6.54
C LEU A 128 20.35 -3.85 5.67
N THR A 129 20.70 -3.79 4.38
CA THR A 129 20.61 -4.93 3.48
C THR A 129 21.68 -5.98 3.81
N GLU A 130 22.87 -5.55 4.21
CA GLU A 130 23.95 -6.47 4.60
C GLU A 130 23.57 -7.32 5.81
N VAL A 131 22.90 -6.74 6.81
CA VAL A 131 22.47 -7.48 8.01
C VAL A 131 21.34 -8.50 7.74
N LEU A 132 20.74 -8.53 6.54
CA LEU A 132 19.88 -9.65 6.14
C LEU A 132 20.63 -10.99 6.09
N GLY A 133 21.97 -10.99 6.08
CA GLY A 133 22.77 -12.21 6.13
C GLY A 133 22.97 -12.76 7.55
N ASP A 134 22.60 -11.99 8.57
CA ASP A 134 22.80 -12.34 9.99
C ASP A 134 21.47 -12.84 10.58
N LYS A 135 21.43 -14.13 10.93
CA LYS A 135 20.23 -14.87 11.38
C LYS A 135 19.46 -14.17 12.50
N ASP A 136 20.16 -13.52 13.42
CA ASP A 136 19.52 -12.86 14.56
C ASP A 136 18.86 -11.53 14.17
N LYS A 137 19.26 -10.95 13.03
CA LYS A 137 18.81 -9.62 12.56
C LYS A 137 17.79 -9.67 11.43
N GLN A 138 17.72 -10.78 10.68
CA GLN A 138 17.04 -10.83 9.38
C GLN A 138 15.56 -10.40 9.43
N VAL A 139 14.82 -10.81 10.48
CA VAL A 139 13.38 -10.50 10.63
C VAL A 139 13.14 -9.00 10.75
N TYR A 140 13.87 -8.33 11.64
CA TYR A 140 13.70 -6.90 11.90
C TYR A 140 14.35 -6.03 10.82
N ALA A 141 15.48 -6.47 10.26
CA ALA A 141 16.08 -5.83 9.10
C ALA A 141 15.14 -5.87 7.89
N SER A 142 14.50 -7.01 7.61
CA SER A 142 13.47 -7.12 6.58
C SER A 142 12.29 -6.20 6.89
N THR A 143 11.78 -6.18 8.13
CA THR A 143 10.66 -5.30 8.52
C THR A 143 10.97 -3.82 8.29
N ALA A 144 12.17 -3.37 8.70
CA ALA A 144 12.62 -2.00 8.46
C ALA A 144 12.73 -1.69 6.96
N LEU A 145 13.26 -2.61 6.16
CA LEU A 145 13.39 -2.44 4.70
C LEU A 145 12.02 -2.45 3.99
N VAL A 146 11.04 -3.23 4.47
CA VAL A 146 9.65 -3.15 3.97
C VAL A 146 9.06 -1.78 4.21
N ALA A 147 9.28 -1.21 5.40
CA ALA A 147 8.78 0.13 5.74
C ALA A 147 9.46 1.24 4.92
N VAL A 148 10.74 1.07 4.57
CA VAL A 148 11.44 1.94 3.61
C VAL A 148 10.80 1.85 2.22
N GLY A 149 10.31 0.68 1.83
CA GLY A 149 9.61 0.47 0.56
C GLY A 149 10.56 0.50 -0.64
N ALA A 150 10.10 1.11 -1.74
CA ALA A 150 10.75 1.03 -3.05
C ALA A 150 12.22 1.52 -3.08
N ALA A 151 12.63 2.40 -2.17
CA ALA A 151 14.02 2.84 -2.07
C ALA A 151 15.00 1.69 -1.71
N ALA A 152 14.52 0.62 -1.08
CA ALA A 152 15.32 -0.55 -0.75
C ALA A 152 15.50 -1.53 -1.93
N THR A 153 14.64 -1.45 -2.96
CA THR A 153 14.61 -2.38 -4.09
C THR A 153 15.96 -2.62 -4.79
N PRO A 154 16.76 -1.60 -5.18
CA PRO A 154 18.04 -1.84 -5.85
C PRO A 154 19.03 -2.63 -4.98
N TYR A 155 19.06 -2.37 -3.67
CA TYR A 155 19.91 -3.08 -2.73
C TYR A 155 19.46 -4.53 -2.54
N LEU A 156 18.15 -4.74 -2.42
CA LEU A 156 17.56 -6.07 -2.26
C LEU A 156 17.76 -6.94 -3.51
N LEU A 157 17.60 -6.39 -4.72
CA LEU A 157 17.86 -7.12 -5.97
C LEU A 157 19.30 -7.65 -6.03
N LYS A 158 20.27 -6.85 -5.61
CA LYS A 158 21.67 -7.28 -5.49
C LYS A 158 21.83 -8.36 -4.42
N ALA A 159 21.13 -8.24 -3.29
CA ALA A 159 21.21 -9.18 -2.18
C ALA A 159 20.59 -10.56 -2.49
N VAL A 160 19.67 -10.67 -3.45
CA VAL A 160 19.11 -11.97 -3.88
C VAL A 160 20.19 -12.91 -4.44
N SER A 161 21.26 -12.36 -5.02
CA SER A 161 22.38 -13.15 -5.53
C SER A 161 23.22 -13.80 -4.42
N ASP A 162 23.23 -13.23 -3.21
CA ASP A 162 23.96 -13.74 -2.05
C ASP A 162 23.16 -14.86 -1.37
N GLU A 163 23.74 -16.05 -1.23
CA GLU A 163 23.09 -17.23 -0.65
C GLU A 163 22.53 -16.97 0.76
N ARG A 164 23.25 -16.21 1.59
CA ARG A 164 22.86 -15.96 3.00
C ARG A 164 21.68 -15.00 3.11
N LYS A 165 21.55 -14.10 2.14
CA LYS A 165 20.54 -13.03 2.12
C LYS A 165 19.35 -13.39 1.21
N ARG A 166 19.54 -14.33 0.27
CA ARG A 166 18.60 -14.65 -0.82
C ARG A 166 17.16 -14.77 -0.38
N PHE A 167 16.90 -15.61 0.63
CA PHE A 167 15.55 -15.85 1.11
C PHE A 167 14.90 -14.56 1.63
N TRP A 168 15.57 -13.87 2.55
CA TRP A 168 15.03 -12.66 3.15
C TRP A 168 14.95 -11.50 2.15
N ALA A 169 15.94 -11.33 1.28
CA ALA A 169 15.90 -10.32 0.23
C ALA A 169 14.71 -10.54 -0.73
N ALA A 170 14.46 -11.78 -1.15
CA ALA A 170 13.30 -12.12 -1.97
C ALA A 170 11.97 -11.96 -1.21
N PHE A 171 11.94 -12.33 0.07
CA PHE A 171 10.78 -12.14 0.94
C PHE A 171 10.44 -10.66 1.10
N THR A 172 11.43 -9.82 1.41
CA THR A 172 11.26 -8.37 1.53
C THR A 172 10.81 -7.77 0.20
N LEU A 173 11.40 -8.16 -0.93
CA LEU A 173 10.98 -7.73 -2.27
C LEU A 173 9.53 -8.12 -2.61
N ASN A 174 9.05 -9.27 -2.14
CA ASN A 174 7.66 -9.68 -2.33
C ASN A 174 6.69 -8.79 -1.53
N LYS A 175 7.13 -8.26 -0.39
CA LYS A 175 6.34 -7.38 0.48
C LYS A 175 6.40 -5.91 0.08
N ILE A 176 7.48 -5.49 -0.58
CA ILE A 176 7.61 -4.16 -1.16
C ILE A 176 6.90 -4.18 -2.52
N ASP A 177 5.87 -3.35 -2.72
CA ASP A 177 5.25 -3.21 -4.03
C ASP A 177 6.30 -2.69 -5.06
N PRO A 178 6.71 -3.50 -6.05
CA PRO A 178 7.78 -3.13 -6.99
C PRO A 178 7.38 -1.99 -7.95
N LEU A 179 6.10 -1.65 -8.04
CA LEU A 179 5.55 -0.78 -9.08
C LEU A 179 5.90 0.70 -8.93
N THR A 180 6.57 1.10 -7.85
CA THR A 180 6.95 2.50 -7.63
C THR A 180 8.28 2.88 -8.32
N TYR A 181 9.18 1.92 -8.60
CA TYR A 181 10.56 2.22 -9.06
C TYR A 181 10.92 1.79 -10.49
N THR A 182 10.15 0.88 -11.12
CA THR A 182 10.46 0.44 -12.50
C THR A 182 10.48 1.61 -13.49
N ASN A 183 9.68 2.66 -13.29
CA ASN A 183 9.63 3.79 -14.22
C ASN A 183 10.77 4.79 -14.01
N GLN A 184 11.18 5.08 -12.77
CA GLN A 184 12.17 6.13 -12.49
C GLN A 184 13.62 5.67 -12.72
N TRP A 185 13.90 4.38 -12.46
CA TRP A 185 15.19 3.76 -12.72
C TRP A 185 15.44 3.50 -14.22
N LEU A 186 14.40 3.11 -14.96
CA LEU A 186 14.48 3.06 -16.42
C LEU A 186 14.75 4.45 -17.02
N GLU A 187 14.14 5.50 -16.49
CA GLU A 187 14.41 6.88 -16.92
C GLU A 187 15.85 7.32 -16.62
N GLN A 188 16.40 6.99 -15.44
CA GLN A 188 17.79 7.32 -15.08
C GLN A 188 18.81 6.51 -15.91
N MET A 189 18.59 5.21 -16.12
CA MET A 189 19.49 4.39 -16.94
C MET A 189 19.42 4.71 -18.44
N VAL A 190 18.26 5.12 -18.96
CA VAL A 190 18.12 5.60 -20.35
C VAL A 190 18.79 6.96 -20.53
N SER A 191 18.95 7.74 -19.45
CA SER A 191 19.67 9.03 -19.48
C SER A 191 21.19 8.91 -19.36
N GLU A 192 21.71 7.81 -18.80
CA GLU A 192 23.15 7.53 -18.69
C GLU A 192 23.66 6.74 -19.91
N SER A 193 23.86 7.45 -21.02
CA SER A 193 24.69 7.11 -22.21
C SER A 193 24.40 5.81 -23.00
N PRO A 194 24.03 5.92 -24.31
CA PRO A 194 23.77 4.78 -25.21
C PRO A 194 24.99 3.95 -25.66
N ASP A 195 26.23 4.35 -25.34
CA ASP A 195 27.41 3.92 -26.11
C ASP A 195 28.22 2.75 -25.50
N GLN A 196 27.77 2.12 -24.42
CA GLN A 196 28.58 1.08 -23.73
C GLN A 196 27.91 -0.28 -23.52
N VAL A 197 26.78 -0.56 -24.17
CA VAL A 197 26.20 -1.92 -24.19
C VAL A 197 26.20 -2.48 -25.61
N GLN A 198 27.37 -2.84 -26.10
CA GLN A 198 27.46 -3.76 -27.23
C GLN A 198 27.12 -5.17 -26.73
N GLY A 199 26.08 -5.76 -27.32
CA GLY A 199 25.89 -7.22 -27.28
C GLY A 199 24.68 -7.74 -26.49
N ALA A 200 23.51 -7.11 -26.60
CA ALA A 200 22.26 -7.84 -26.44
C ALA A 200 21.15 -7.12 -27.22
N ALA A 201 20.63 -7.77 -28.27
CA ALA A 201 19.41 -7.30 -28.90
C ALA A 201 18.31 -7.20 -27.83
N PRO A 202 17.53 -6.10 -27.78
CA PRO A 202 16.43 -5.97 -26.83
C PRO A 202 15.49 -7.17 -26.99
N PRO A 203 14.95 -7.75 -25.90
CA PRO A 203 14.00 -8.85 -26.02
C PRO A 203 12.83 -8.38 -26.88
N SER A 204 12.65 -9.04 -28.03
CA SER A 204 11.58 -8.76 -28.97
C SER A 204 10.25 -8.79 -28.25
N ARG A 205 9.48 -7.70 -28.33
CA ARG A 205 8.12 -7.59 -27.78
C ARG A 205 7.32 -8.86 -28.14
N PRO A 206 6.61 -9.48 -27.18
CA PRO A 206 5.80 -10.65 -27.47
C PRO A 206 4.66 -10.24 -28.41
N ALA A 207 4.57 -10.94 -29.55
CA ALA A 207 3.59 -10.62 -30.58
C ALA A 207 2.14 -10.97 -30.17
N ARG A 208 1.95 -11.82 -29.14
CA ARG A 208 0.65 -12.08 -28.50
C ARG A 208 0.79 -12.62 -27.08
N TYR A 209 -0.29 -12.59 -26.32
CA TYR A 209 -0.39 -13.19 -24.99
C TYR A 209 -1.31 -14.41 -25.02
N CYS A 210 -1.01 -15.43 -24.21
CA CYS A 210 -1.84 -16.61 -24.09
C CYS A 210 -3.20 -16.25 -23.46
N PRO A 211 -4.34 -16.54 -24.12
CA PRO A 211 -5.67 -16.16 -23.64
C PRO A 211 -6.11 -16.92 -22.37
N TYR A 212 -5.40 -17.99 -22.00
CA TYR A 212 -5.75 -18.81 -20.85
C TYR A 212 -4.96 -18.48 -19.57
N CYS A 213 -3.76 -17.91 -19.69
CA CYS A 213 -2.89 -17.66 -18.52
C CYS A 213 -2.13 -16.35 -18.57
N GLY A 214 -2.22 -15.57 -19.65
CA GLY A 214 -1.53 -14.29 -19.79
C GLY A 214 -0.02 -14.39 -20.07
N ALA A 215 0.55 -15.58 -20.23
CA ALA A 215 1.98 -15.73 -20.55
C ALA A 215 2.31 -15.15 -21.94
N PRO A 216 3.46 -14.46 -22.09
CA PRO A 216 3.89 -13.92 -23.39
C PRO A 216 4.24 -15.05 -24.36
N MET A 217 3.78 -14.95 -25.62
CA MET A 217 4.05 -15.92 -26.67
C MET A 217 4.44 -15.26 -27.99
N ARG A 218 5.21 -15.99 -28.81
CA ARG A 218 5.48 -15.61 -30.19
C ARG A 218 4.24 -15.88 -31.05
N ALA A 219 4.06 -15.11 -32.13
CA ALA A 219 2.84 -15.16 -32.95
C ALA A 219 2.59 -16.53 -33.62
N ASP A 220 3.66 -17.31 -33.81
CA ASP A 220 3.69 -18.60 -34.49
C ASP A 220 3.49 -19.80 -33.57
N HIS A 221 3.54 -19.62 -32.24
CA HIS A 221 3.38 -20.71 -31.28
C HIS A 221 1.93 -21.21 -31.19
N THR A 222 1.75 -22.50 -31.47
CA THR A 222 0.47 -23.23 -31.40
C THR A 222 0.13 -23.70 -29.97
N PHE A 223 1.07 -23.63 -29.03
CA PHE A 223 0.91 -24.04 -27.63
C PHE A 223 1.64 -23.09 -26.68
N CYS A 224 1.11 -22.92 -25.46
CA CYS A 224 1.73 -22.11 -24.42
C CYS A 224 2.78 -22.92 -23.64
N GLY A 225 4.04 -22.47 -23.65
CA GLY A 225 5.13 -23.12 -22.89
C GLY A 225 5.00 -23.00 -21.36
N SER A 226 4.16 -22.09 -20.86
CA SER A 226 3.99 -21.86 -19.43
C SER A 226 2.82 -22.65 -18.82
N CYS A 227 1.74 -22.89 -19.58
CA CYS A 227 0.54 -23.58 -19.08
C CYS A 227 0.13 -24.82 -19.90
N GLY A 228 0.86 -25.13 -20.98
CA GLY A 228 0.65 -26.32 -21.82
C GLY A 228 -0.56 -26.28 -22.77
N LYS A 229 -1.45 -25.28 -22.65
CA LYS A 229 -2.68 -25.23 -23.48
C LYS A 229 -2.40 -24.83 -24.94
N LYS A 230 -3.12 -25.46 -25.87
CA LYS A 230 -3.11 -25.14 -27.30
C LYS A 230 -3.79 -23.79 -27.54
N VAL A 231 -3.24 -22.96 -28.42
CA VAL A 231 -3.76 -21.62 -28.72
C VAL A 231 -3.95 -21.47 -30.22
N GLU A 232 -5.18 -21.18 -30.65
CA GLU A 232 -5.56 -21.09 -32.06
C GLU A 232 -4.87 -19.92 -32.79
N ARG A 233 -4.59 -20.09 -34.09
CA ARG A 233 -4.00 -19.06 -34.94
C ARG A 233 -5.09 -18.13 -35.45
N ILE A 234 -5.00 -16.83 -35.15
CA ILE A 234 -5.86 -15.81 -35.76
C ILE A 234 -5.20 -15.44 -37.10
N ALA A 235 -5.81 -15.85 -38.21
CA ALA A 235 -5.41 -15.39 -39.54
C ALA A 235 -5.90 -13.95 -39.75
N SER A 236 -4.99 -13.06 -40.16
CA SER A 236 -5.22 -11.63 -40.36
C SER A 236 -6.36 -11.37 -41.36
N GLN A 237 -7.38 -10.62 -40.94
CA GLN A 237 -8.48 -10.19 -41.81
C GLN A 237 -8.01 -9.08 -42.77
N LYS A 238 -8.20 -9.32 -44.07
CA LYS A 238 -8.22 -8.27 -45.10
C LYS A 238 -9.46 -7.40 -44.91
N THR A 239 -9.26 -6.10 -44.98
CA THR A 239 -10.28 -5.05 -45.12
C THR A 239 -11.02 -5.16 -46.45
N SER A 240 -12.35 -5.16 -46.43
CA SER A 240 -13.18 -4.61 -47.52
C SER A 240 -14.62 -4.34 -47.06
N THR A 241 -14.96 -3.05 -47.11
CA THR A 241 -16.28 -2.45 -47.36
C THR A 241 -17.26 -3.30 -48.18
N THR A 242 -18.54 -3.37 -47.76
CA THR A 242 -19.74 -2.84 -48.48
C THR A 242 -21.05 -3.22 -47.76
N SER A 243 -22.04 -2.34 -47.87
CA SER A 243 -23.42 -2.37 -47.34
C SER A 243 -24.34 -3.42 -48.02
N PRO A 244 -25.62 -3.60 -47.56
CA PRO A 244 -26.43 -4.84 -47.60
C PRO A 244 -27.33 -4.98 -48.84
N PRO A 245 -28.09 -6.10 -49.06
CA PRO A 245 -29.51 -6.13 -48.60
C PRO A 245 -30.20 -7.52 -48.39
N SER A 246 -31.44 -7.43 -47.87
CA SER A 246 -32.70 -8.18 -48.18
C SER A 246 -33.02 -9.61 -47.71
N LYS A 247 -34.08 -9.69 -46.87
CA LYS A 247 -35.44 -10.28 -47.06
C LYS A 247 -35.76 -11.79 -47.00
N ASN A 248 -36.87 -12.03 -46.27
CA ASN A 248 -37.97 -13.03 -46.38
C ASN A 248 -37.79 -14.41 -45.72
N GLU A 249 -38.61 -14.80 -44.72
CA GLU A 249 -39.96 -15.45 -44.79
C GLU A 249 -39.88 -16.85 -45.44
N SER A 250 -40.45 -17.96 -44.97
CA SER A 250 -41.60 -18.27 -44.11
C SER A 250 -41.62 -19.80 -43.76
N ASP A 251 -42.61 -20.21 -42.95
CA ASP A 251 -43.29 -21.54 -42.91
C ASP A 251 -42.93 -22.60 -41.85
N MET A 252 -43.57 -22.45 -40.69
CA MET A 252 -44.69 -23.26 -40.16
C MET A 252 -44.81 -24.76 -40.52
N ARG A 253 -44.70 -25.65 -39.51
CA ARG A 253 -45.73 -26.67 -39.21
C ARG A 253 -45.64 -27.25 -37.80
N THR A 254 -46.78 -27.24 -37.15
CA THR A 254 -47.19 -27.72 -35.83
C THR A 254 -47.34 -29.24 -35.74
N SER A 255 -47.03 -29.82 -34.58
CA SER A 255 -47.74 -30.97 -33.99
C SER A 255 -47.58 -30.95 -32.47
N GLU A 256 -48.67 -30.58 -31.77
CA GLU A 256 -48.87 -30.74 -30.33
C GLU A 256 -49.10 -32.20 -29.95
N LEU A 257 -48.64 -32.63 -28.78
CA LEU A 257 -49.39 -33.50 -27.86
C LEU A 257 -48.72 -33.55 -26.48
N THR A 258 -49.35 -32.81 -25.56
CA THR A 258 -49.23 -32.79 -24.09
C THR A 258 -49.62 -34.16 -23.48
N LEU A 259 -49.06 -34.65 -22.37
CA LEU A 259 -49.31 -34.23 -20.98
C LEU A 259 -48.30 -34.87 -19.99
N ASP A 260 -48.02 -34.13 -18.93
CA ASP A 260 -47.15 -34.26 -17.73
C ASP A 260 -47.28 -35.58 -16.90
N PRO A 261 -46.54 -35.82 -15.78
CA PRO A 261 -45.64 -34.93 -15.00
C PRO A 261 -44.33 -35.57 -14.46
N ALA A 262 -43.49 -34.70 -13.87
CA ALA A 262 -42.37 -34.96 -12.95
C ALA A 262 -40.95 -34.73 -13.52
N ALA A 263 -40.14 -34.07 -12.70
CA ALA A 263 -38.75 -33.66 -12.91
C ALA A 263 -38.55 -32.44 -13.82
N ASN A 264 -38.94 -31.27 -13.31
CA ASN A 264 -38.50 -29.98 -13.85
C ASN A 264 -37.01 -29.76 -13.48
N GLN A 265 -36.10 -30.37 -14.27
CA GLN A 265 -34.74 -29.88 -14.45
C GLN A 265 -34.62 -29.32 -15.86
N PRO A 266 -34.50 -28.00 -16.03
CA PRO A 266 -33.95 -27.44 -17.25
C PRO A 266 -32.44 -27.28 -17.07
N SER A 267 -31.73 -28.21 -17.69
CA SER A 267 -30.35 -28.06 -18.12
C SER A 267 -30.23 -26.87 -19.06
N HIS A 268 -29.85 -25.70 -18.54
CA HIS A 268 -29.14 -24.69 -19.31
C HIS A 268 -28.15 -23.96 -18.40
N ARG A 269 -26.94 -24.51 -18.33
CA ARG A 269 -25.71 -23.76 -18.04
C ARG A 269 -25.58 -22.66 -19.12
N ALA A 270 -26.17 -21.50 -18.87
CA ALA A 270 -25.71 -20.25 -19.44
C ALA A 270 -24.76 -19.65 -18.41
N ASP A 271 -23.48 -19.93 -18.62
CA ASP A 271 -22.34 -19.50 -17.80
C ASP A 271 -22.28 -17.96 -17.80
N VAL A 272 -22.85 -17.34 -16.76
CA VAL A 272 -22.72 -15.88 -16.53
C VAL A 272 -21.25 -15.62 -16.21
N PRO A 273 -20.57 -14.65 -16.84
CA PRO A 273 -19.17 -14.37 -16.53
C PRO A 273 -19.06 -14.04 -15.04
N ASN A 274 -18.14 -14.72 -14.36
CA ASN A 274 -17.91 -14.63 -12.92
C ASN A 274 -17.45 -13.20 -12.53
N GLU A 275 -18.38 -12.24 -12.54
CA GLU A 275 -18.13 -10.84 -12.17
C GLU A 275 -18.12 -10.73 -10.66
N TYR A 276 -17.13 -10.03 -10.12
CA TYR A 276 -17.02 -9.79 -8.68
C TYR A 276 -16.43 -8.43 -8.38
N VAL A 277 -16.83 -7.89 -7.23
CA VAL A 277 -16.34 -6.60 -6.74
C VAL A 277 -14.94 -6.79 -6.17
N VAL A 278 -13.98 -6.06 -6.72
CA VAL A 278 -12.57 -6.11 -6.35
C VAL A 278 -12.28 -5.08 -5.24
N GLY A 279 -12.91 -3.91 -5.33
CA GLY A 279 -12.72 -2.83 -4.37
C GLY A 279 -13.76 -1.73 -4.54
N GLY A 280 -13.82 -0.82 -3.59
CA GLY A 280 -14.66 0.36 -3.71
C GLY A 280 -14.20 1.47 -2.76
N PHE A 281 -14.47 2.72 -3.13
CA PHE A 281 -14.21 3.88 -2.30
C PHE A 281 -15.48 4.74 -2.19
N THR A 282 -15.82 5.19 -0.97
CA THR A 282 -16.96 6.08 -0.72
C THR A 282 -16.53 7.28 0.11
N SER A 283 -17.02 8.46 -0.22
CA SER A 283 -16.80 9.65 0.60
C SER A 283 -17.90 10.69 0.40
N SER A 284 -18.21 11.44 1.45
CA SER A 284 -19.01 12.67 1.38
C SER A 284 -18.29 13.79 0.62
N ASP A 285 -16.96 13.75 0.58
CA ASP A 285 -16.10 14.75 -0.06
C ASP A 285 -15.92 14.50 -1.56
N MET A 286 -16.54 13.44 -2.09
CA MET A 286 -16.67 13.18 -3.52
C MET A 286 -18.05 13.61 -3.98
N ALA A 287 -18.13 14.43 -5.02
CA ALA A 287 -19.40 14.96 -5.50
C ALA A 287 -19.51 14.95 -7.03
N ARG A 288 -20.72 14.61 -7.49
CA ARG A 288 -21.22 14.91 -8.82
C ARG A 288 -22.43 15.86 -8.71
N PRO A 289 -22.82 16.55 -9.79
CA PRO A 289 -24.00 17.41 -9.77
C PRO A 289 -25.23 16.67 -9.22
N GLY A 290 -25.85 17.23 -8.18
CA GLY A 290 -27.05 16.68 -7.55
C GLY A 290 -26.83 15.54 -6.53
N SER A 291 -25.60 15.28 -6.08
CA SER A 291 -25.30 14.24 -5.06
C SER A 291 -24.62 14.79 -3.80
N LEU A 292 -25.09 14.38 -2.61
CA LEU A 292 -24.43 14.61 -1.32
C LEU A 292 -23.54 13.40 -0.99
N GLY A 293 -22.35 13.36 -1.59
CA GLY A 293 -21.44 12.21 -1.53
C GLY A 293 -21.56 11.26 -2.72
N TYR A 294 -20.46 10.57 -3.02
CA TYR A 294 -20.30 9.71 -4.19
C TYR A 294 -19.46 8.48 -3.83
N ALA A 295 -19.75 7.35 -4.48
CA ALA A 295 -18.97 6.13 -4.36
C ALA A 295 -18.55 5.61 -5.73
N ILE A 296 -17.38 4.97 -5.76
CA ILE A 296 -16.85 4.27 -6.93
C ILE A 296 -16.59 2.83 -6.51
N TYR A 297 -17.11 1.89 -7.28
CA TYR A 297 -16.86 0.46 -7.14
C TYR A 297 -16.12 -0.05 -8.36
N ILE A 298 -15.14 -0.92 -8.15
CA ILE A 298 -14.33 -1.54 -9.19
C ILE A 298 -14.65 -3.03 -9.16
N THR A 299 -15.16 -3.54 -10.28
CA THR A 299 -15.29 -4.98 -10.51
C THR A 299 -14.15 -5.47 -11.39
N ASN A 300 -14.03 -6.78 -11.54
CA ASN A 300 -13.10 -7.38 -12.50
C ASN A 300 -13.45 -7.05 -13.97
N ARG A 301 -14.58 -6.37 -14.24
CA ARG A 301 -15.03 -6.01 -15.60
C ARG A 301 -15.20 -4.52 -15.82
N ARG A 302 -15.68 -3.77 -14.82
CA ARG A 302 -16.11 -2.38 -14.97
C ARG A 302 -15.95 -1.56 -13.70
N ILE A 303 -15.89 -0.25 -13.88
CA ILE A 303 -15.97 0.77 -12.83
C ILE A 303 -17.42 1.27 -12.79
N ILE A 304 -18.02 1.29 -11.60
CA ILE A 304 -19.39 1.70 -11.37
C ILE A 304 -19.40 2.87 -10.39
N GLY A 305 -19.96 4.00 -10.78
CA GLY A 305 -20.19 5.16 -9.93
C GLY A 305 -21.59 5.15 -9.34
N VAL A 306 -21.75 5.49 -8.07
CA VAL A 306 -23.03 5.50 -7.36
C VAL A 306 -23.23 6.82 -6.62
N LYS A 307 -24.39 7.45 -6.83
CA LYS A 307 -24.81 8.66 -6.10
C LYS A 307 -25.44 8.29 -4.75
N LYS A 308 -25.31 9.17 -3.75
CA LYS A 308 -25.96 9.03 -2.43
C LYS A 308 -25.63 7.69 -1.75
N PRO A 309 -24.34 7.40 -1.49
CA PRO A 309 -23.89 6.10 -0.99
C PRO A 309 -24.52 5.69 0.35
N GLY A 310 -24.95 6.65 1.19
CA GLY A 310 -25.68 6.34 2.43
C GLY A 310 -27.07 5.71 2.21
N LEU A 311 -27.74 5.99 1.08
CA LEU A 311 -29.00 5.35 0.71
C LEU A 311 -28.76 3.97 0.09
N PHE A 312 -27.70 3.86 -0.72
CA PHE A 312 -27.22 2.59 -1.28
C PHE A 312 -26.88 1.58 -0.18
N ALA A 313 -26.14 2.00 0.86
CA ALA A 313 -25.81 1.15 2.01
C ALA A 313 -27.05 0.59 2.74
N LYS A 314 -28.16 1.32 2.76
CA LYS A 314 -29.43 0.83 3.33
C LYS A 314 -30.13 -0.20 2.43
N ALA A 315 -30.01 -0.06 1.11
CA ALA A 315 -30.65 -0.95 0.15
C ALA A 315 -29.96 -2.32 0.06
N VAL A 316 -28.64 -2.37 0.24
CA VAL A 316 -27.83 -3.59 0.22
C VAL A 316 -28.09 -4.50 1.45
N GLY A 317 -28.69 -3.97 2.52
CA GLY A 317 -29.03 -4.72 3.75
C GLY A 317 -27.83 -5.02 4.65
N ALA A 318 -28.06 -5.34 5.93
CA ALA A 318 -27.01 -5.55 6.94
C ALA A 318 -26.10 -6.79 6.72
N THR A 319 -26.37 -7.59 5.69
CA THR A 319 -25.62 -8.82 5.33
C THR A 319 -24.37 -8.50 4.53
N VAL A 320 -24.50 -7.65 3.51
CA VAL A 320 -23.37 -7.08 2.80
C VAL A 320 -23.18 -5.67 3.34
N ALA A 321 -22.14 -5.46 4.14
CA ALA A 321 -21.74 -4.11 4.53
C ALA A 321 -21.19 -3.39 3.28
N GLY A 322 -22.08 -3.04 2.35
CA GLY A 322 -21.83 -2.21 1.18
C GLY A 322 -21.52 -0.76 1.56
N THR A 323 -21.41 -0.45 2.85
CA THR A 323 -20.50 0.60 3.29
C THR A 323 -19.10 0.14 2.97
N VAL A 324 -18.48 0.73 1.96
CA VAL A 324 -17.03 0.92 1.98
C VAL A 324 -16.74 1.64 3.30
N MET A 325 -16.53 0.89 4.36
CA MET A 325 -16.10 1.42 5.64
C MET A 325 -14.62 1.62 5.46
N GLY A 326 -14.19 2.87 5.41
CA GLY A 326 -12.79 3.16 5.70
C GLY A 326 -12.49 2.59 7.09
N ALA A 327 -11.89 1.40 7.12
CA ALA A 327 -11.40 0.65 8.27
C ALA A 327 -12.13 0.95 9.60
N VAL A 328 -13.43 0.63 9.74
CA VAL A 328 -14.11 0.77 11.05
C VAL A 328 -13.66 -0.28 12.07
N LEU A 329 -12.87 -1.29 11.66
CA LEU A 329 -12.35 -2.33 12.57
C LEU A 329 -10.84 -2.59 12.44
N GLY A 330 -10.08 -1.76 11.71
CA GLY A 330 -8.62 -1.97 11.54
C GLY A 330 -8.23 -3.25 10.78
N LEU A 331 -9.18 -3.91 10.11
CA LEU A 331 -8.97 -5.15 9.37
C LEU A 331 -9.05 -4.89 7.85
N GLY A 332 -7.93 -4.54 7.22
CA GLY A 332 -7.80 -4.41 5.75
C GLY A 332 -7.54 -2.98 5.25
N THR A 333 -7.37 -2.83 3.93
CA THR A 333 -7.17 -1.51 3.30
C THR A 333 -8.51 -0.76 3.19
N LYS A 334 -8.47 0.57 3.10
CA LYS A 334 -9.65 1.48 3.17
C LYS A 334 -10.73 1.19 2.11
N TRP A 335 -10.39 0.43 1.07
CA TRP A 335 -11.23 0.17 -0.10
C TRP A 335 -11.53 -1.32 -0.36
N THR A 336 -11.16 -2.22 0.55
CA THR A 336 -11.60 -3.63 0.46
C THR A 336 -13.08 -3.74 0.74
N VAL A 337 -13.79 -4.53 -0.07
CA VAL A 337 -15.21 -4.82 0.13
C VAL A 337 -15.35 -6.15 0.86
N ARG A 338 -15.95 -6.11 2.05
CA ARG A 338 -16.14 -7.27 2.93
C ARG A 338 -17.56 -7.29 3.47
N ASN A 339 -18.02 -8.45 3.94
CA ASN A 339 -19.30 -8.53 4.63
C ASN A 339 -19.23 -7.89 6.03
N SER A 340 -20.37 -7.81 6.71
CA SER A 340 -20.48 -7.18 8.05
C SER A 340 -19.65 -7.87 9.13
N LEU A 341 -19.16 -9.08 8.88
CA LEU A 341 -18.28 -9.84 9.76
C LEU A 341 -16.78 -9.67 9.43
N GLY A 342 -16.43 -8.78 8.49
CA GLY A 342 -15.05 -8.53 8.06
C GLY A 342 -14.44 -9.68 7.26
N ARG A 343 -15.27 -10.55 6.66
CA ARG A 343 -14.84 -11.64 5.77
C ARG A 343 -15.06 -11.26 4.31
N ASP A 344 -14.33 -11.93 3.42
CA ASP A 344 -14.53 -11.77 1.98
C ASP A 344 -15.95 -12.21 1.59
N LEU A 345 -16.51 -11.56 0.57
CA LEU A 345 -17.88 -11.81 0.14
C LEU A 345 -18.01 -13.22 -0.44
N THR A 346 -19.07 -13.93 -0.03
CA THR A 346 -19.51 -15.15 -0.71
C THR A 346 -20.03 -14.84 -2.11
N SER A 347 -20.12 -15.85 -2.98
CA SER A 347 -20.66 -15.68 -4.34
C SER A 347 -22.09 -15.13 -4.35
N GLU A 348 -22.90 -15.48 -3.35
CA GLU A 348 -24.28 -14.98 -3.22
C GLU A 348 -24.32 -13.51 -2.80
N GLU A 349 -23.51 -13.14 -1.81
CA GLU A 349 -23.35 -11.76 -1.33
C GLU A 349 -22.78 -10.85 -2.43
N ASN A 350 -21.77 -11.32 -3.16
CA ASN A 350 -21.21 -10.60 -4.30
C ASN A 350 -22.25 -10.39 -5.42
N ARG A 351 -23.08 -11.40 -5.71
CA ARG A 351 -24.17 -11.28 -6.70
C ARG A 351 -25.25 -10.29 -6.26
N ALA A 352 -25.61 -10.29 -4.97
CA ALA A 352 -26.58 -9.34 -4.42
C ALA A 352 -26.04 -7.89 -4.49
N LEU A 353 -24.76 -7.69 -4.15
CA LEU A 353 -24.10 -6.40 -4.27
C LEU A 353 -24.05 -5.91 -5.72
N LEU A 354 -23.69 -6.77 -6.67
CA LEU A 354 -23.67 -6.43 -8.09
C LEU A 354 -25.06 -6.07 -8.63
N ALA A 355 -26.11 -6.78 -8.20
CA ALA A 355 -27.48 -6.45 -8.58
C ALA A 355 -27.90 -5.06 -8.07
N GLU A 356 -27.49 -4.70 -6.86
CA GLU A 356 -27.78 -3.39 -6.28
C GLU A 356 -26.94 -2.27 -6.90
N LEU A 357 -25.67 -2.55 -7.24
CA LEU A 357 -24.82 -1.64 -8.01
C LEU A 357 -25.43 -1.38 -9.39
N GLU A 358 -25.96 -2.40 -10.06
CA GLU A 358 -26.63 -2.26 -11.35
C GLU A 358 -27.87 -1.37 -11.25
N ARG A 359 -28.63 -1.49 -10.16
CA ARG A 359 -29.84 -0.69 -9.90
C ARG A 359 -29.55 0.78 -9.58
N SER A 360 -28.43 1.04 -8.92
CA SER A 360 -28.05 2.35 -8.39
C SER A 360 -26.94 3.06 -9.17
N LYS A 361 -26.53 2.52 -10.34
CA LYS A 361 -25.45 3.07 -11.15
C LYS A 361 -25.79 4.46 -11.70
N ASP A 362 -24.83 5.37 -11.54
CA ASP A 362 -24.82 6.69 -12.17
C ASP A 362 -23.80 6.75 -13.32
N ILE A 363 -22.68 6.03 -13.18
CA ILE A 363 -21.64 5.90 -14.22
C ILE A 363 -21.31 4.41 -14.37
N GLU A 364 -21.09 3.97 -15.61
CA GLU A 364 -20.56 2.65 -15.92
C GLU A 364 -19.45 2.78 -16.96
N LEU A 365 -18.25 2.29 -16.62
CA LEU A 365 -17.08 2.29 -17.50
C LEU A 365 -16.51 0.89 -17.59
N MET A 366 -16.39 0.34 -18.79
CA MET A 366 -15.74 -0.96 -18.98
C MET A 366 -14.23 -0.82 -18.76
N ASN A 367 -13.63 -1.68 -17.94
CA ASN A 367 -12.21 -1.58 -17.57
C ASN A 367 -11.28 -1.55 -18.79
N GLN A 368 -11.65 -2.31 -19.84
CA GLN A 368 -10.91 -2.39 -21.10
C GLN A 368 -10.94 -1.11 -21.95
N ASP A 369 -11.97 -0.27 -21.79
CA ASP A 369 -12.13 0.96 -22.55
C ASP A 369 -11.44 2.16 -21.87
N VAL A 370 -11.09 2.02 -20.58
CA VAL A 370 -10.39 3.05 -19.80
C VAL A 370 -8.93 3.12 -20.25
N THR A 371 -8.56 4.23 -20.90
CA THR A 371 -7.21 4.49 -21.41
C THR A 371 -6.37 5.37 -20.50
N LEU A 372 -7.02 6.27 -19.75
CA LEU A 372 -6.37 7.14 -18.76
C LEU A 372 -7.37 7.50 -17.66
N ILE A 373 -6.93 7.43 -16.42
CA ILE A 373 -7.60 7.97 -15.23
C ILE A 373 -6.72 9.11 -14.74
N GLN A 374 -7.22 10.33 -14.84
CA GLN A 374 -6.50 11.51 -14.40
C GLN A 374 -7.03 11.93 -13.02
N LEU A 375 -6.15 11.92 -12.02
CA LEU A 375 -6.42 12.47 -10.69
C LEU A 375 -5.73 13.82 -10.58
N LYS A 376 -6.52 14.89 -10.51
CA LYS A 376 -6.03 16.25 -10.32
C LYS A 376 -6.16 16.65 -8.85
N ARG A 377 -5.05 17.07 -8.23
CA ARG A 377 -5.06 17.63 -6.87
C ARG A 377 -5.78 18.97 -6.84
N LYS A 378 -6.20 19.37 -5.65
CA LYS A 378 -6.78 20.70 -5.43
C LYS A 378 -5.71 21.76 -5.71
N PHE A 379 -6.05 22.78 -6.50
CA PHE A 379 -5.17 23.92 -6.74
C PHE A 379 -5.89 25.21 -6.35
N PHE A 380 -5.45 25.82 -5.25
CA PHE A 380 -6.08 27.00 -4.63
C PHE A 380 -7.58 26.83 -4.37
N THR A 381 -8.42 27.39 -5.25
CA THR A 381 -9.87 27.44 -5.16
C THR A 381 -10.58 26.37 -5.99
N ASN A 382 -9.85 25.68 -6.88
CA ASN A 382 -10.43 24.65 -7.73
C ASN A 382 -10.43 23.30 -6.99
N PRO A 383 -11.58 22.63 -6.84
CA PRO A 383 -11.63 21.30 -6.24
C PRO A 383 -10.80 20.33 -7.08
N GLY A 384 -10.22 19.32 -6.42
CA GLY A 384 -9.59 18.21 -7.11
C GLY A 384 -10.60 17.50 -8.01
N GLN A 385 -10.15 16.82 -9.05
CA GLN A 385 -11.05 16.15 -9.98
C GLN A 385 -10.51 14.80 -10.41
N ILE A 386 -11.43 13.84 -10.58
CA ILE A 386 -11.18 12.60 -11.33
C ILE A 386 -11.76 12.77 -12.72
N ALA A 387 -10.97 12.53 -13.75
CA ALA A 387 -11.43 12.43 -15.13
C ALA A 387 -11.05 11.07 -15.72
N PHE A 388 -12.00 10.46 -16.42
CA PHE A 388 -11.79 9.21 -17.15
C PHE A 388 -11.70 9.49 -18.64
N PHE A 389 -10.71 8.90 -19.30
CA PHE A 389 -10.52 8.97 -20.74
C PHE A 389 -10.81 7.60 -21.33
N LEU A 390 -11.81 7.54 -22.20
CA LEU A 390 -12.19 6.33 -22.92
C LEU A 390 -11.66 6.42 -24.33
N ARG A 391 -10.94 5.39 -24.77
CA ARG A 391 -10.37 5.32 -26.13
C ARG A 391 -9.61 6.60 -26.54
N GLY A 392 -8.91 7.24 -25.59
CA GLY A 392 -8.15 8.47 -25.80
C GLY A 392 -8.95 9.79 -25.77
N THR A 393 -10.27 9.75 -25.56
CA THR A 393 -11.12 10.95 -25.45
C THR A 393 -11.51 11.22 -23.99
N GLN A 394 -11.32 12.47 -23.54
CA GLN A 394 -11.75 12.89 -22.19
C GLN A 394 -13.27 12.84 -22.12
N GLN A 395 -13.81 12.15 -21.11
CA GLN A 395 -15.23 12.13 -20.85
C GLN A 395 -15.57 13.22 -19.83
N THR A 396 -15.97 14.40 -20.32
CA THR A 396 -16.34 15.55 -19.48
C THR A 396 -17.50 15.24 -18.55
N ASP A 397 -18.40 14.36 -18.99
CA ASP A 397 -19.65 14.01 -18.31
C ASP A 397 -19.43 13.10 -17.09
N ILE A 398 -18.20 12.62 -16.90
CA ILE A 398 -17.81 11.62 -15.89
C ILE A 398 -16.88 12.24 -14.83
N THR A 399 -16.75 13.57 -14.84
CA THR A 399 -15.89 14.29 -13.89
C THR A 399 -16.48 14.22 -12.47
N ILE A 400 -15.66 13.76 -11.51
CA ILE A 400 -16.01 13.69 -10.09
C ILE A 400 -15.18 14.72 -9.33
N SER A 401 -15.83 15.62 -8.59
CA SER A 401 -15.17 16.64 -7.78
C SER A 401 -14.74 16.08 -6.43
N LEU A 402 -13.55 16.47 -5.98
CA LEU A 402 -12.90 16.03 -4.75
C LEU A 402 -12.61 17.26 -3.87
N ALA A 403 -13.18 17.29 -2.67
CA ALA A 403 -13.05 18.43 -1.75
C ALA A 403 -11.77 18.38 -0.89
N ASN A 404 -11.24 17.18 -0.65
CA ASN A 404 -10.15 16.91 0.28
C ASN A 404 -9.00 16.14 -0.41
N ASP A 405 -7.75 16.53 -0.15
CA ASP A 405 -6.56 15.87 -0.69
C ASP A 405 -6.35 14.46 -0.12
N GLU A 406 -6.83 14.18 1.10
CA GLU A 406 -6.82 12.82 1.67
C GLU A 406 -7.60 11.84 0.78
N VAL A 407 -8.74 12.29 0.24
CA VAL A 407 -9.57 11.51 -0.68
C VAL A 407 -8.87 11.29 -2.02
N VAL A 408 -8.12 12.28 -2.50
CA VAL A 408 -7.27 12.12 -3.70
C VAL A 408 -6.22 11.04 -3.45
N ASP A 409 -5.59 11.04 -2.28
CA ASP A 409 -4.57 10.06 -1.91
C ASP A 409 -5.14 8.64 -1.76
N ASP A 410 -6.33 8.49 -1.20
CA ASP A 410 -6.98 7.18 -1.09
C ASP A 410 -7.47 6.64 -2.44
N LEU A 411 -8.06 7.49 -3.27
CA LEU A 411 -8.44 7.12 -4.63
C LEU A 411 -7.21 6.80 -5.47
N ARG A 412 -6.11 7.53 -5.29
CA ARG A 412 -4.83 7.20 -5.90
C ARG A 412 -4.39 5.80 -5.51
N LYS A 413 -4.45 5.42 -4.23
CA LYS A 413 -4.10 4.07 -3.78
C LYS A 413 -5.04 3.01 -4.38
N LEU A 414 -6.35 3.22 -4.33
CA LEU A 414 -7.34 2.33 -4.96
C LEU A 414 -7.06 2.09 -6.45
N PHE A 415 -6.89 3.16 -7.23
CA PHE A 415 -6.63 3.06 -8.66
C PHE A 415 -5.22 2.56 -8.96
N THR A 416 -4.26 2.74 -8.06
CA THR A 416 -2.92 2.15 -8.24
C THR A 416 -3.01 0.62 -8.13
N GLU A 417 -3.77 0.09 -7.17
CA GLU A 417 -3.94 -1.35 -7.02
C GLU A 417 -4.66 -2.02 -8.21
N HIS A 418 -5.62 -1.32 -8.83
CA HIS A 418 -6.46 -1.94 -9.88
C HIS A 418 -6.22 -1.42 -11.31
N PHE A 419 -5.61 -0.24 -11.46
CA PHE A 419 -5.46 0.49 -12.72
C PHE A 419 -4.09 1.19 -12.88
N SER A 420 -3.03 0.69 -12.24
CA SER A 420 -1.69 1.31 -12.22
C SER A 420 -1.14 1.75 -13.58
N ARG A 421 -1.47 1.04 -14.67
CA ARG A 421 -0.99 1.36 -16.03
C ARG A 421 -1.68 2.55 -16.69
N VAL A 422 -2.89 2.89 -16.24
CA VAL A 422 -3.71 3.95 -16.85
C VAL A 422 -3.90 5.12 -15.89
N LEU A 423 -3.32 5.11 -14.69
CA LEU A 423 -3.44 6.18 -13.71
C LEU A 423 -2.39 7.27 -13.93
N LYS A 424 -2.82 8.54 -14.03
CA LYS A 424 -1.94 9.71 -14.03
C LYS A 424 -2.39 10.69 -12.96
N VAL A 425 -1.48 10.98 -12.03
CA VAL A 425 -1.70 12.00 -10.99
C VAL A 425 -1.09 13.31 -11.48
N VAL A 426 -1.89 14.37 -11.50
CA VAL A 426 -1.47 15.71 -11.91
C VAL A 426 -1.57 16.62 -10.70
N ASN A 427 -0.45 17.26 -10.36
CA ASN A 427 -0.35 18.22 -9.27
C ASN A 427 -1.02 19.55 -9.63
#